data_AF-A0A927P4D1-F1
#
_entry.id   AF-A0A927P4D1-F1
#
_cell.length_a   1.000
_cell.length_b   1.000
_cell.length_c   1.000
_cell.angle_alpha   90.00
_cell.angle_beta   90.00
_cell.angle_gamma   90.00
#
_symmetry.space_group_name_H-M   'P 1'
#
loop_
_entity.id
_entity.type
_entity.pdbx_description
1 polymer ?
#
loop_
_entity_poly.entity_id
_entity_poly.type
_entity_poly.pdbx_seq_one_letter_code
_entity_poly.pdbx_strand_id
1 'polypeptide(L)'
;MAKLQWFLKAKYGVFIHWGLYAIPAGCWKGESAPHGGEWIMKNWKNGIPYAEYCRLADEFNPVNFDADEYVRFLKEECGFKYLVFTAKHHDGFAMYDSACSDYNIMHTPYGKDVCRALADACEKYGLIFCLYYSQLQDWADPNGFGNVWDFGPEKDKDFRKYLDEKCKPQLKELLTEYGKIGLIWFDTPYEMDKSLCAELADYVRSLQPDCLINGRIGYGLGDYRQMGDRGIPLNTFREPWEVPMTLNDTWGYRSDDERWKSPERIIRLMAEIAGKGGNLLLNIGPDALGTIPEESKNILLTVGEWMRKNGESIYDTDPLPDFPYRLDTDFGCFTWSRDRKKLYMHIFNYPTVPPHQICVVGLETKVGKAYLLETGEEVMCWQTYETARDEHRMRVRLPYPTAPNAIDTVVVIEVEDDIKTQTL
;
A
#
# COMPACT_ATOMS: atom_id res chain seq x y z
N MET A 1 1.66 20.97 2.58
CA MET A 1 2.88 20.40 1.96
C MET A 1 3.81 19.72 2.97
N ALA A 2 4.11 20.30 4.14
CA ALA A 2 5.02 19.68 5.12
C ALA A 2 4.56 18.28 5.61
N LYS A 3 3.26 18.10 5.91
CA LYS A 3 2.73 16.81 6.39
C LYS A 3 2.86 15.64 5.41
N LEU A 4 2.91 15.90 4.09
CA LEU A 4 3.04 14.87 3.04
C LEU A 4 4.49 14.44 2.81
N GLN A 5 5.47 15.10 3.40
CA GLN A 5 6.89 14.85 3.09
C GLN A 5 7.31 13.42 3.41
N TRP A 6 6.91 12.89 4.58
CA TRP A 6 7.25 11.50 4.92
C TRP A 6 6.62 10.52 3.94
N PHE A 7 5.37 10.79 3.53
CA PHE A 7 4.60 9.92 2.65
C PHE A 7 5.21 9.86 1.25
N LEU A 8 5.56 11.01 0.68
CA LEU A 8 6.21 11.09 -0.63
C LEU A 8 7.59 10.42 -0.67
N LYS A 9 8.28 10.36 0.48
CA LYS A 9 9.58 9.69 0.64
C LYS A 9 9.45 8.19 0.86
N ALA A 10 8.36 7.76 1.49
CA ALA A 10 8.17 6.40 1.96
C ALA A 10 8.07 5.38 0.82
N LYS A 11 7.28 5.67 -0.23
CA LYS A 11 7.04 4.86 -1.44
C LYS A 11 6.50 3.43 -1.25
N TYR A 12 6.81 2.77 -0.14
CA TYR A 12 6.50 1.38 0.12
C TYR A 12 6.00 1.20 1.55
N GLY A 13 4.74 0.81 1.67
CA GLY A 13 4.06 0.54 2.93
C GLY A 13 3.37 -0.81 2.93
N VAL A 14 3.08 -1.30 4.13
CA VAL A 14 2.38 -2.57 4.34
C VAL A 14 0.96 -2.31 4.79
N PHE A 15 0.01 -3.03 4.19
CA PHE A 15 -1.39 -3.09 4.61
C PHE A 15 -1.61 -4.40 5.35
N ILE A 16 -2.30 -4.36 6.49
CA ILE A 16 -2.62 -5.57 7.27
C ILE A 16 -4.13 -5.66 7.43
N HIS A 17 -4.74 -6.61 6.72
CA HIS A 17 -6.14 -6.98 6.89
C HIS A 17 -6.23 -8.19 7.83
N TRP A 18 -6.61 -7.90 9.07
CA TRP A 18 -6.78 -8.92 10.10
C TRP A 18 -8.01 -8.63 10.96
N GLY A 19 -8.74 -9.69 11.30
CA GLY A 19 -10.01 -9.63 12.01
C GLY A 19 -10.66 -11.00 12.10
N LEU A 20 -11.91 -11.06 12.55
CA LEU A 20 -12.62 -12.33 12.77
C LEU A 20 -12.76 -13.16 11.48
N TYR A 21 -12.80 -12.52 10.31
CA TYR A 21 -12.81 -13.18 9.01
C TYR A 21 -11.62 -14.10 8.75
N ALA A 22 -10.52 -13.96 9.50
CA ALA A 22 -9.39 -14.88 9.43
C ALA A 22 -9.71 -16.28 9.98
N ILE A 23 -10.71 -16.42 10.87
CA ILE A 23 -11.15 -17.72 11.41
C ILE A 23 -11.81 -18.59 10.32
N PRO A 24 -12.88 -18.15 9.63
CA PRO A 24 -13.47 -18.94 8.58
C PRO A 24 -12.62 -18.99 7.31
N ALA A 25 -11.68 -18.05 7.13
CA ALA A 25 -10.66 -18.07 6.06
C ALA A 25 -11.25 -18.29 4.65
N GLY A 26 -12.40 -17.67 4.36
CA GLY A 26 -13.09 -17.81 3.08
C GLY A 26 -14.02 -19.03 2.95
N CYS A 27 -14.16 -19.86 3.99
CA CYS A 27 -15.06 -21.01 4.03
C CYS A 27 -16.04 -20.92 5.20
N TRP A 28 -17.34 -21.01 4.94
CA TRP A 28 -18.37 -21.02 5.98
C TRP A 28 -19.24 -22.27 5.87
N LYS A 29 -19.37 -23.01 6.98
CA LYS A 29 -20.13 -24.29 7.05
C LYS A 29 -19.73 -25.30 5.96
N GLY A 30 -18.42 -25.38 5.66
CA GLY A 30 -17.87 -26.31 4.67
C GLY A 30 -18.01 -25.87 3.21
N GLU A 31 -18.50 -24.65 2.95
CA GLU A 31 -18.65 -24.09 1.61
C GLU A 31 -17.80 -22.83 1.44
N SER A 32 -16.98 -22.79 0.37
CA SER A 32 -16.20 -21.60 0.02
C SER A 32 -17.11 -20.44 -0.38
N ALA A 33 -16.84 -19.26 0.16
CA ALA A 33 -17.48 -18.02 -0.28
C ALA A 33 -16.94 -17.59 -1.66
N PRO A 34 -17.77 -16.94 -2.50
CA PRO A 34 -17.42 -16.65 -3.89
C PRO A 34 -16.26 -15.66 -4.05
N HIS A 35 -16.11 -14.71 -3.13
CA HIS A 35 -15.06 -13.68 -3.19
C HIS A 35 -14.76 -13.06 -1.83
N GLY A 36 -13.51 -12.63 -1.63
CA GLY A 36 -13.03 -11.89 -0.45
C GLY A 36 -12.97 -12.73 0.83
N GLY A 37 -11.82 -12.73 1.53
CA GLY A 37 -11.75 -13.36 2.86
C GLY A 37 -12.54 -12.53 3.87
N GLU A 38 -12.26 -11.23 3.88
CA GLU A 38 -12.84 -10.20 4.72
C GLU A 38 -14.30 -9.82 4.38
N TRP A 39 -14.79 -10.20 3.19
CA TRP A 39 -16.19 -10.02 2.79
C TRP A 39 -17.06 -11.24 3.02
N ILE A 40 -16.55 -12.32 3.64
CA ILE A 40 -17.28 -13.58 3.81
C ILE A 40 -18.65 -13.39 4.46
N MET A 41 -18.77 -12.49 5.45
CA MET A 41 -20.03 -12.19 6.12
C MET A 41 -21.11 -11.74 5.14
N LYS A 42 -20.76 -10.94 4.12
CA LYS A 42 -21.70 -10.45 3.11
C LYS A 42 -21.86 -11.38 1.92
N ASN A 43 -20.75 -11.99 1.47
CA ASN A 43 -20.71 -12.70 0.19
C ASN A 43 -21.14 -14.18 0.29
N TRP A 44 -21.24 -14.75 1.49
CA TRP A 44 -21.72 -16.12 1.63
C TRP A 44 -23.25 -16.20 1.52
N LYS A 45 -23.74 -16.77 0.40
CA LYS A 45 -25.17 -16.95 0.09
C LYS A 45 -25.96 -15.64 0.20
N ASN A 46 -26.81 -15.51 1.21
CA ASN A 46 -27.66 -14.33 1.45
C ASN A 46 -27.12 -13.44 2.59
N GLY A 47 -25.83 -13.57 2.93
CA GLY A 47 -25.23 -13.00 4.12
C GLY A 47 -25.25 -13.98 5.29
N ILE A 48 -24.15 -13.99 6.06
CA ILE A 48 -24.06 -14.68 7.36
C ILE A 48 -24.74 -13.77 8.38
N PRO A 49 -25.78 -14.25 9.10
CA PRO A 49 -26.44 -13.44 10.11
C PRO A 49 -25.46 -12.95 11.17
N TYR A 50 -25.55 -11.69 11.57
CA TYR A 50 -24.68 -11.09 12.60
C TYR A 50 -24.65 -11.91 13.89
N ALA A 51 -25.81 -12.39 14.34
CA ALA A 51 -25.92 -13.23 15.53
C ALA A 51 -25.18 -14.58 15.44
N GLU A 52 -24.86 -15.05 14.23
CA GLU A 52 -23.98 -16.19 14.01
C GLU A 52 -22.52 -15.74 13.88
N TYR A 53 -22.25 -14.71 13.06
CA TYR A 53 -20.90 -14.23 12.77
C TYR A 53 -20.19 -13.69 14.01
N CYS A 54 -20.88 -12.96 14.87
CA CYS A 54 -20.30 -12.32 16.05
C CYS A 54 -19.71 -13.34 17.05
N ARG A 55 -20.17 -14.60 17.01
CA ARG A 55 -19.66 -15.68 17.87
C ARG A 55 -18.24 -16.10 17.53
N LEU A 56 -17.71 -15.71 16.37
CA LEU A 56 -16.28 -15.89 16.06
C LEU A 56 -15.38 -15.19 17.08
N ALA A 57 -15.86 -14.13 17.75
CA ALA A 57 -15.15 -13.47 18.84
C ALA A 57 -14.88 -14.43 20.02
N ASP A 58 -15.78 -15.40 20.28
CA ASP A 58 -15.62 -16.38 21.37
C ASP A 58 -14.46 -17.36 21.10
N GLU A 59 -14.00 -17.45 19.84
CA GLU A 59 -12.93 -18.35 19.39
C GLU A 59 -11.62 -17.60 19.07
N PHE A 60 -11.65 -16.26 18.98
CA PHE A 60 -10.53 -15.47 18.51
C PHE A 60 -9.41 -15.38 19.55
N ASN A 61 -8.35 -16.16 19.37
CA ASN A 61 -7.21 -16.22 20.28
C ASN A 61 -5.88 -16.36 19.52
N PRO A 62 -5.31 -15.25 19.01
CA PRO A 62 -4.09 -15.28 18.23
C PRO A 62 -2.84 -15.47 19.07
N VAL A 63 -2.62 -16.73 19.48
CA VAL A 63 -1.49 -17.13 20.35
C VAL A 63 -0.11 -16.95 19.74
N ASN A 64 -0.01 -16.81 18.41
CA ASN A 64 1.26 -16.60 17.70
C ASN A 64 1.53 -15.12 17.38
N PHE A 65 0.62 -14.21 17.72
CA PHE A 65 0.83 -12.78 17.46
C PHE A 65 1.85 -12.19 18.43
N ASP A 66 2.93 -11.63 17.85
CA ASP A 66 3.91 -10.81 18.53
C ASP A 66 4.14 -9.53 17.71
N ALA A 67 3.70 -8.38 18.24
CA ALA A 67 3.83 -7.10 17.56
C ALA A 67 5.28 -6.67 17.37
N ASP A 68 6.17 -7.03 18.29
CA ASP A 68 7.59 -6.68 18.23
C ASP A 68 8.27 -7.43 17.08
N GLU A 69 8.03 -8.74 16.98
CA GLU A 69 8.53 -9.55 15.87
C GLU A 69 7.93 -9.13 14.52
N TYR A 70 6.62 -8.85 14.50
CA TYR A 70 5.92 -8.37 13.30
C TYR A 70 6.54 -7.10 12.74
N VAL A 71 6.60 -6.04 13.56
CA VAL A 71 7.06 -4.73 13.10
C VAL A 71 8.53 -4.77 12.75
N ARG A 72 9.36 -5.46 13.55
CA ARG A 72 10.79 -5.63 13.25
C ARG A 72 11.00 -6.33 11.91
N PHE A 73 10.32 -7.45 11.66
CA PHE A 73 10.38 -8.16 10.38
C PHE A 73 10.00 -7.26 9.20
N LEU A 74 8.83 -6.59 9.30
CA LEU A 74 8.33 -5.72 8.23
C LEU A 74 9.28 -4.54 7.95
N LYS A 75 9.88 -3.97 9.00
CA LYS A 75 10.76 -2.80 8.90
C LYS A 75 12.16 -3.14 8.41
N GLU A 76 12.78 -4.16 8.99
CA GLU A 76 14.21 -4.49 8.82
C GLU A 76 14.42 -5.45 7.66
N GLU A 77 13.57 -6.48 7.55
CA GLU A 77 13.73 -7.51 6.54
C GLU A 77 12.99 -7.18 5.24
N CYS A 78 11.79 -6.61 5.33
CA CYS A 78 10.99 -6.31 4.13
C CYS A 78 11.20 -4.89 3.59
N GLY A 79 11.73 -3.98 4.42
CA GLY A 79 12.08 -2.61 4.04
C GLY A 79 10.95 -1.57 4.16
N PHE A 80 9.74 -1.94 4.61
CA PHE A 80 8.60 -1.03 4.70
C PHE A 80 8.90 0.26 5.49
N LYS A 81 8.22 1.35 5.14
CA LYS A 81 8.36 2.67 5.80
C LYS A 81 7.14 3.10 6.60
N TYR A 82 5.99 2.50 6.35
CA TYR A 82 4.75 2.72 7.09
C TYR A 82 3.88 1.47 7.06
N LEU A 83 2.99 1.35 8.05
CA LEU A 83 2.07 0.23 8.24
C LEU A 83 0.66 0.77 8.41
N VAL A 84 -0.30 0.24 7.63
CA VAL A 84 -1.74 0.54 7.75
C VAL A 84 -2.43 -0.70 8.32
N PHE A 85 -2.95 -0.62 9.53
CA PHE A 85 -3.64 -1.74 10.20
C PHE A 85 -5.15 -1.56 10.22
N THR A 86 -5.90 -2.62 9.96
CA THR A 86 -7.37 -2.64 10.03
C THR A 86 -7.87 -2.53 11.47
N ALA A 87 -7.99 -1.29 11.97
CA ALA A 87 -8.54 -1.03 13.30
C ALA A 87 -9.98 -1.55 13.43
N LYS A 88 -10.76 -1.39 12.35
CA LYS A 88 -12.10 -1.95 12.19
C LYS A 88 -12.40 -2.14 10.71
N HIS A 89 -12.75 -3.37 10.30
CA HIS A 89 -13.23 -3.66 8.95
C HIS A 89 -14.76 -3.54 8.86
N HIS A 90 -15.34 -3.88 7.70
CA HIS A 90 -16.78 -3.81 7.48
C HIS A 90 -17.59 -4.73 8.41
N ASP A 91 -17.02 -5.82 8.91
CA ASP A 91 -17.69 -6.72 9.87
C ASP A 91 -18.00 -6.04 11.22
N GLY A 92 -17.44 -4.85 11.46
CA GLY A 92 -17.70 -4.03 12.63
C GLY A 92 -16.85 -4.39 13.85
N PHE A 93 -16.00 -5.41 13.77
CA PHE A 93 -15.18 -5.86 14.90
C PHE A 93 -13.98 -4.92 15.10
N ALA A 94 -13.87 -4.33 16.29
CA ALA A 94 -12.75 -3.46 16.63
C ALA A 94 -11.54 -4.28 17.12
N MET A 95 -10.40 -4.15 16.44
CA MET A 95 -9.13 -4.80 16.78
C MET A 95 -8.34 -4.07 17.87
N TYR A 96 -9.05 -3.29 18.70
CA TYR A 96 -8.51 -2.44 19.77
C TYR A 96 -9.53 -2.29 20.91
N ASP A 97 -9.10 -1.74 22.04
CA ASP A 97 -9.97 -1.49 23.19
C ASP A 97 -10.89 -0.28 22.93
N SER A 98 -12.09 -0.54 22.41
CA SER A 98 -13.09 0.47 22.06
C SER A 98 -14.18 0.52 23.12
N ALA A 99 -14.34 1.65 23.80
CA ALA A 99 -15.41 1.84 24.79
C ALA A 99 -16.80 1.99 24.13
N CYS A 100 -16.85 2.18 22.81
CA CYS A 100 -18.09 2.39 22.06
C CYS A 100 -18.96 1.12 21.90
N SER A 101 -18.38 -0.08 22.03
CA SER A 101 -19.06 -1.35 21.75
C SER A 101 -18.28 -2.52 22.35
N ASP A 102 -18.97 -3.47 22.99
CA ASP A 102 -18.38 -4.72 23.49
C ASP A 102 -17.91 -5.65 22.35
N TYR A 103 -18.28 -5.37 21.10
CA TYR A 103 -17.81 -6.13 19.93
C TYR A 103 -16.40 -5.70 19.51
N ASN A 104 -15.42 -6.03 20.37
CA ASN A 104 -14.02 -5.69 20.20
C ASN A 104 -13.08 -6.78 20.76
N ILE A 105 -11.78 -6.67 20.46
CA ILE A 105 -10.76 -7.68 20.80
C ILE A 105 -10.57 -7.94 22.29
N MET A 106 -10.96 -7.01 23.17
CA MET A 106 -10.89 -7.19 24.61
C MET A 106 -11.93 -8.18 25.14
N HIS A 107 -12.99 -8.44 24.36
CA HIS A 107 -14.05 -9.40 24.67
C HIS A 107 -13.88 -10.73 23.92
N THR A 108 -12.63 -11.14 23.70
CA THR A 108 -12.28 -12.46 23.16
C THR A 108 -11.40 -13.22 24.17
N PRO A 109 -11.13 -14.53 23.98
CA PRO A 109 -10.15 -15.23 24.80
C PRO A 109 -8.74 -14.61 24.77
N TYR A 110 -8.40 -13.81 23.74
CA TYR A 110 -7.12 -13.12 23.67
C TYR A 110 -6.99 -12.00 24.70
N GLY A 111 -8.03 -11.17 24.83
CA GLY A 111 -8.14 -10.12 25.85
C GLY A 111 -7.02 -9.07 25.84
N LYS A 112 -6.40 -8.81 24.69
CA LYS A 112 -5.29 -7.84 24.55
C LYS A 112 -5.49 -6.94 23.34
N ASP A 113 -5.11 -5.68 23.49
CA ASP A 113 -5.21 -4.65 22.45
C ASP A 113 -4.08 -4.79 21.40
N VAL A 114 -4.44 -5.29 20.22
CA VAL A 114 -3.52 -5.48 19.09
C VAL A 114 -3.08 -4.15 18.49
N CYS A 115 -3.99 -3.18 18.32
CA CYS A 115 -3.64 -1.86 17.81
C CYS A 115 -2.61 -1.16 18.70
N ARG A 116 -2.76 -1.23 20.04
CA ARG A 116 -1.77 -0.69 20.98
C ARG A 116 -0.41 -1.35 20.79
N ALA A 117 -0.38 -2.68 20.77
CA ALA A 117 0.87 -3.42 20.64
C ALA A 117 1.60 -3.06 19.32
N LEU A 118 0.86 -2.92 18.21
CA LEU A 118 1.42 -2.47 16.93
C LEU A 118 1.89 -1.01 16.96
N ALA A 119 1.15 -0.11 17.61
CA ALA A 119 1.53 1.29 17.75
C ALA A 119 2.86 1.43 18.51
N ASP A 120 2.97 0.76 19.66
CA ASP A 120 4.16 0.79 20.51
C ASP A 120 5.38 0.18 19.79
N ALA A 121 5.18 -0.94 19.08
CA ALA A 121 6.24 -1.56 18.28
C ALA A 121 6.66 -0.67 17.08
N CYS A 122 5.71 -0.02 16.42
CA CYS A 122 6.00 0.93 15.34
C CYS A 122 6.83 2.12 15.83
N GLU A 123 6.49 2.68 17.00
CA GLU A 123 7.28 3.71 17.65
C GLU A 123 8.71 3.22 17.96
N LYS A 124 8.84 2.03 18.56
CA LYS A 124 10.14 1.41 18.89
C LYS A 124 11.07 1.25 17.68
N TYR A 125 10.55 0.79 16.54
CA TYR A 125 11.34 0.48 15.35
C TYR A 125 11.37 1.60 14.30
N GLY A 126 10.72 2.74 14.56
CA GLY A 126 10.65 3.86 13.62
C GLY A 126 9.89 3.54 12.34
N LEU A 127 8.85 2.70 12.43
CA LEU A 127 7.88 2.48 11.36
C LEU A 127 6.70 3.44 11.57
N ILE A 128 6.24 4.13 10.52
CA ILE A 128 5.13 5.07 10.68
C ILE A 128 3.83 4.27 10.82
N PHE A 129 3.15 4.42 11.96
CA PHE A 129 1.91 3.73 12.26
C PHE A 129 0.71 4.46 11.68
N CYS A 130 -0.12 3.75 10.92
CA CYS A 130 -1.31 4.24 10.26
C CYS A 130 -2.46 3.24 10.49
N LEU A 131 -3.70 3.71 10.35
CA LEU A 131 -4.88 2.92 10.63
C LEU A 131 -5.84 2.95 9.45
N TYR A 132 -6.41 1.81 9.14
CA TYR A 132 -7.59 1.69 8.31
C TYR A 132 -8.83 1.75 9.18
N TYR A 133 -9.87 2.42 8.70
CA TYR A 133 -11.17 2.47 9.36
C TYR A 133 -12.32 2.43 8.35
N SER A 134 -13.19 1.43 8.47
CA SER A 134 -14.44 1.36 7.70
C SER A 134 -15.48 2.34 8.25
N GLN A 135 -15.52 3.56 7.68
CA GLN A 135 -16.34 4.66 8.18
C GLN A 135 -17.80 4.59 7.76
N LEU A 136 -18.11 4.02 6.60
CA LEU A 136 -19.50 3.90 6.11
C LEU A 136 -20.10 2.55 6.52
N GLN A 137 -19.39 1.47 6.21
CA GLN A 137 -19.88 0.12 6.43
C GLN A 137 -19.55 -0.39 7.84
N ASP A 138 -20.56 -0.85 8.55
CA ASP A 138 -20.44 -1.54 9.83
C ASP A 138 -21.59 -2.54 9.92
N TRP A 139 -21.30 -3.78 9.54
CA TRP A 139 -22.28 -4.85 9.43
C TRP A 139 -22.73 -5.40 10.79
N ALA A 140 -22.16 -4.90 11.88
CA ALA A 140 -22.59 -5.19 13.25
C ALA A 140 -23.55 -4.12 13.81
N ASP A 141 -23.67 -2.95 13.15
CA ASP A 141 -24.50 -1.85 13.62
C ASP A 141 -25.80 -1.74 12.81
N PRO A 142 -26.98 -1.68 13.45
CA PRO A 142 -28.26 -1.54 12.74
C PRO A 142 -28.40 -0.24 11.95
N ASN A 143 -27.59 0.78 12.26
CA ASN A 143 -27.55 2.06 11.56
C ASN A 143 -26.33 2.22 10.64
N GLY A 144 -25.40 1.25 10.65
CA GLY A 144 -24.29 1.16 9.72
C GLY A 144 -24.74 0.63 8.34
N PHE A 145 -24.02 1.02 7.30
CA PHE A 145 -24.35 0.58 5.93
C PHE A 145 -23.81 -0.82 5.63
N GLY A 146 -24.42 -1.49 4.66
CA GLY A 146 -23.88 -2.66 3.99
C GLY A 146 -24.45 -4.00 4.47
N ASN A 147 -25.13 -4.05 5.62
CA ASN A 147 -25.87 -5.21 6.13
C ASN A 147 -27.38 -5.00 5.99
N VAL A 148 -27.94 -5.46 4.86
CA VAL A 148 -29.39 -5.43 4.60
C VAL A 148 -30.08 -6.74 4.93
N TRP A 149 -29.31 -7.81 5.16
CA TRP A 149 -29.86 -9.15 5.45
C TRP A 149 -30.30 -9.29 6.91
N ASP A 150 -29.67 -8.56 7.84
CA ASP A 150 -30.08 -8.53 9.27
C ASP A 150 -30.90 -7.28 9.62
N PHE A 151 -30.55 -6.11 9.09
CA PHE A 151 -31.05 -4.82 9.59
C PHE A 151 -31.97 -4.08 8.62
N GLY A 152 -32.35 -4.71 7.51
CA GLY A 152 -33.23 -4.11 6.52
C GLY A 152 -32.53 -3.10 5.58
N PRO A 153 -33.29 -2.47 4.68
CA PRO A 153 -32.71 -1.66 3.61
C PRO A 153 -32.11 -0.35 4.12
N GLU A 154 -31.05 0.13 3.45
CA GLU A 154 -30.27 1.31 3.89
C GLU A 154 -31.11 2.58 4.09
N LYS A 155 -32.16 2.77 3.29
CA LYS A 155 -33.08 3.92 3.40
C LYS A 155 -33.82 4.02 4.74
N ASP A 156 -33.91 2.92 5.49
CA ASP A 156 -34.64 2.86 6.77
C ASP A 156 -33.68 3.05 7.96
N LYS A 157 -32.36 3.18 7.71
CA LYS A 157 -31.33 3.31 8.74
C LYS A 157 -31.03 4.77 9.08
N ASP A 158 -30.75 5.06 10.35
CA ASP A 158 -30.31 6.38 10.81
C ASP A 158 -28.78 6.47 10.82
N PHE A 159 -28.17 6.66 9.65
CA PHE A 159 -26.71 6.73 9.53
C PHE A 159 -26.10 7.84 10.40
N ARG A 160 -26.84 8.93 10.65
CA ARG A 160 -26.35 10.02 11.49
C ARG A 160 -26.13 9.54 12.92
N LYS A 161 -27.02 8.69 13.43
CA LYS A 161 -26.87 8.05 14.72
C LYS A 161 -25.59 7.22 14.80
N TYR A 162 -25.34 6.33 13.83
CA TYR A 162 -24.10 5.55 13.79
C TYR A 162 -22.86 6.45 13.71
N LEU A 163 -22.92 7.52 12.91
CA LEU A 163 -21.81 8.47 12.75
C LEU A 163 -21.44 9.13 14.07
N ASP A 164 -22.43 9.61 14.82
CA ASP A 164 -22.24 10.39 16.05
C ASP A 164 -22.03 9.52 17.29
N GLU A 165 -22.64 8.33 17.36
CA GLU A 165 -22.59 7.46 18.53
C GLU A 165 -21.51 6.38 18.46
N LYS A 166 -21.01 6.03 17.26
CA LYS A 166 -19.97 4.99 17.09
C LYS A 166 -18.77 5.46 16.26
N CYS A 167 -18.99 5.92 15.03
CA CYS A 167 -17.88 6.24 14.11
C CYS A 167 -16.94 7.34 14.63
N LYS A 168 -17.48 8.52 14.99
CA LYS A 168 -16.67 9.62 15.54
C LYS A 168 -16.10 9.33 16.93
N PRO A 169 -16.85 8.73 17.88
CA PRO A 169 -16.27 8.29 19.15
C PRO A 169 -15.07 7.34 18.95
N GLN A 170 -15.18 6.34 18.08
CA GLN A 170 -14.09 5.42 17.75
C GLN A 170 -12.89 6.13 17.09
N LEU A 171 -13.14 7.04 16.14
CA LEU A 171 -12.07 7.85 15.55
C LEU A 171 -11.37 8.71 16.61
N LYS A 172 -12.08 9.19 17.63
CA LYS A 172 -11.48 9.92 18.74
C LYS A 172 -10.58 9.04 19.59
N GLU A 173 -11.03 7.85 19.97
CA GLU A 173 -10.22 6.86 20.70
C GLU A 173 -8.91 6.60 19.94
N LEU A 174 -9.03 6.21 18.66
CA LEU A 174 -7.88 5.94 17.79
C LEU A 174 -6.91 7.12 17.66
N LEU A 175 -7.43 8.34 17.50
CA LEU A 175 -6.62 9.54 17.28
C LEU A 175 -6.18 10.26 18.55
N THR A 176 -6.57 9.82 19.75
CA THR A 176 -6.16 10.48 21.00
C THR A 176 -5.44 9.54 21.95
N GLU A 177 -5.62 8.23 21.80
CA GLU A 177 -5.08 7.25 22.74
C GLU A 177 -3.91 6.47 22.13
N TYR A 178 -3.87 6.24 20.81
CA TYR A 178 -2.88 5.36 20.16
C TYR A 178 -1.62 6.09 19.65
N GLY A 179 -1.29 7.22 20.27
CA GLY A 179 -0.10 8.01 19.92
C GLY A 179 -0.24 8.74 18.58
N LYS A 180 0.88 8.98 17.91
CA LYS A 180 0.91 9.72 16.63
C LYS A 180 0.48 8.81 15.48
N ILE A 181 -0.62 9.14 14.82
CA ILE A 181 -1.13 8.42 13.66
C ILE A 181 -0.69 9.12 12.38
N GLY A 182 -0.01 8.39 11.49
CA GLY A 182 0.47 8.92 10.22
C GLY A 182 -0.64 9.14 9.20
N LEU A 183 -1.62 8.25 9.17
CA LEU A 183 -2.70 8.22 8.18
C LEU A 183 -3.93 7.49 8.74
N ILE A 184 -5.12 8.07 8.52
CA ILE A 184 -6.39 7.34 8.53
C ILE A 184 -6.78 7.01 7.09
N TRP A 185 -6.76 5.71 6.79
CA TRP A 185 -7.16 5.14 5.52
C TRP A 185 -8.63 4.75 5.61
N PHE A 186 -9.50 5.61 5.11
CA PHE A 186 -10.94 5.37 5.04
C PHE A 186 -11.32 4.48 3.86
N ASP A 187 -12.49 3.84 3.92
CA ASP A 187 -12.95 2.92 2.89
C ASP A 187 -14.43 3.02 2.53
N THR A 188 -14.72 2.76 1.25
CA THR A 188 -16.07 2.65 0.66
C THR A 188 -17.01 3.84 0.93
N PRO A 189 -16.66 5.11 0.62
CA PRO A 189 -17.49 6.28 0.94
C PRO A 189 -18.73 6.45 0.01
N TYR A 190 -19.04 5.48 -0.84
CA TYR A 190 -19.79 5.70 -2.10
C TYR A 190 -21.22 6.24 -1.92
N GLU A 191 -21.85 5.99 -0.77
CA GLU A 191 -23.20 6.46 -0.47
C GLU A 191 -23.23 7.59 0.57
N MET A 192 -22.06 8.03 1.05
CA MET A 192 -21.97 9.04 2.11
C MET A 192 -22.04 10.44 1.51
N ASP A 193 -22.95 11.28 2.03
CA ASP A 193 -23.09 12.66 1.57
C ASP A 193 -21.79 13.46 1.77
N LYS A 194 -21.50 14.37 0.82
CA LYS A 194 -20.31 15.23 0.86
C LYS A 194 -20.16 16.00 2.16
N SER A 195 -21.26 16.46 2.75
CA SER A 195 -21.24 17.19 4.04
C SER A 195 -20.74 16.31 5.19
N LEU A 196 -21.16 15.04 5.25
CA LEU A 196 -20.70 14.09 6.25
C LEU A 196 -19.23 13.71 6.03
N CYS A 197 -18.79 13.58 4.77
CA CYS A 197 -17.38 13.36 4.44
C CYS A 197 -16.51 14.53 4.90
N ALA A 198 -16.97 15.77 4.67
CA ALA A 198 -16.27 16.97 5.10
C ALA A 198 -16.21 17.06 6.63
N GLU A 199 -17.32 16.78 7.31
CA GLU A 199 -17.38 16.76 8.77
C GLU A 199 -16.42 15.73 9.39
N LEU A 200 -16.33 14.51 8.83
CA LEU A 200 -15.35 13.52 9.29
C LEU A 200 -13.91 13.97 9.02
N ALA A 201 -13.63 14.53 7.85
CA ALA A 201 -12.28 15.00 7.52
C ALA A 201 -11.83 16.12 8.46
N ASP A 202 -12.71 17.07 8.75
CA ASP A 202 -12.44 18.17 9.67
C ASP A 202 -12.31 17.67 11.12
N TYR A 203 -13.10 16.66 11.50
CA TYR A 203 -12.99 16.01 12.80
C TYR A 203 -11.61 15.36 13.00
N VAL A 204 -11.14 14.55 12.04
CA VAL A 204 -9.80 13.95 12.08
C VAL A 204 -8.71 15.04 12.20
N ARG A 205 -8.81 16.09 11.39
CA ARG A 205 -7.85 17.23 11.40
C ARG A 205 -7.87 18.00 12.73
N SER A 206 -9.02 18.08 13.39
CA SER A 206 -9.15 18.74 14.70
C SER A 206 -8.47 17.94 15.81
N LEU A 207 -8.37 16.62 15.68
CA LEU A 207 -7.77 15.72 16.65
C LEU A 207 -6.26 15.56 16.41
N GLN A 208 -5.85 15.30 15.17
CA GLN A 208 -4.45 15.21 14.76
C GLN A 208 -4.22 15.94 13.43
N PRO A 209 -3.75 17.21 13.44
CA PRO A 209 -3.62 18.03 12.22
C PRO A 209 -2.57 17.51 11.22
N ASP A 210 -1.60 16.73 11.70
CA ASP A 210 -0.56 16.10 10.88
C ASP A 210 -0.96 14.72 10.34
N CYS A 211 -2.08 14.14 10.81
CA CYS A 211 -2.58 12.87 10.30
C CYS A 211 -3.08 13.05 8.86
N LEU A 212 -2.59 12.19 7.97
CA LEU A 212 -3.08 12.16 6.59
C LEU A 212 -4.46 11.51 6.52
N ILE A 213 -5.23 11.87 5.50
CA ILE A 213 -6.50 11.26 5.15
C ILE A 213 -6.41 10.78 3.69
N ASN A 214 -6.71 9.51 3.43
CA ASN A 214 -6.65 8.99 2.06
C ASN A 214 -7.78 9.54 1.16
N GLY A 215 -7.66 9.34 -0.14
CA GLY A 215 -8.66 9.81 -1.12
C GLY A 215 -10.05 9.16 -1.00
N ARG A 216 -10.16 8.00 -0.32
CA ARG A 216 -11.45 7.30 -0.10
C ARG A 216 -12.29 7.89 1.03
N ILE A 217 -11.92 9.03 1.62
CA ILE A 217 -12.91 9.86 2.33
C ILE A 217 -13.97 10.44 1.36
N GLY A 218 -13.64 10.55 0.06
CA GLY A 218 -14.55 11.00 -0.98
C GLY A 218 -14.40 12.49 -1.35
N TYR A 219 -15.00 12.86 -2.50
CA TYR A 219 -15.15 14.25 -2.99
C TYR A 219 -13.88 15.10 -3.06
N GLY A 220 -12.70 14.48 -3.16
CA GLY A 220 -11.41 15.20 -3.17
C GLY A 220 -11.04 15.84 -1.82
N LEU A 221 -11.63 15.36 -0.71
CA LEU A 221 -11.39 15.89 0.63
C LEU A 221 -10.15 15.29 1.32
N GLY A 222 -9.57 14.22 0.74
CA GLY A 222 -8.34 13.59 1.22
C GLY A 222 -7.07 14.38 0.88
N ASP A 223 -5.96 14.04 1.52
CA ASP A 223 -4.66 14.70 1.35
C ASP A 223 -3.87 14.19 0.14
N TYR A 224 -4.22 13.01 -0.36
CA TYR A 224 -3.64 12.39 -1.54
C TYR A 224 -4.69 11.56 -2.27
N ARG A 225 -4.43 11.23 -3.53
CA ARG A 225 -5.34 10.43 -4.35
C ARG A 225 -5.17 8.93 -4.05
N GLN A 226 -6.25 8.28 -3.65
CA GLN A 226 -6.30 6.82 -3.64
C GLN A 226 -6.63 6.33 -5.04
N MET A 227 -5.79 5.46 -5.60
CA MET A 227 -6.13 4.75 -6.83
C MET A 227 -7.09 3.59 -6.53
N GLY A 228 -7.79 3.12 -7.56
CA GLY A 228 -8.59 1.89 -7.45
C GLY A 228 -7.70 0.70 -7.04
N ASP A 229 -8.32 -0.36 -6.54
CA ASP A 229 -7.58 -1.58 -6.21
C ASP A 229 -6.84 -2.08 -7.46
N ARG A 230 -5.50 -2.17 -7.36
CA ARG A 230 -4.61 -2.52 -8.48
C ARG A 230 -4.62 -1.52 -9.66
N GLY A 231 -5.19 -0.33 -9.48
CA GLY A 231 -5.44 0.67 -10.53
C GLY A 231 -4.26 1.61 -10.79
N ILE A 232 -3.16 1.10 -11.36
CA ILE A 232 -1.98 1.91 -11.69
C ILE A 232 -2.26 2.79 -12.91
N PRO A 233 -1.98 4.10 -12.88
CA PRO A 233 -2.21 4.98 -14.02
C PRO A 233 -1.28 4.64 -15.19
N LEU A 234 -1.77 4.84 -16.42
CA LEU A 234 -0.96 4.63 -17.63
C LEU A 234 0.20 5.64 -17.70
N ASN A 235 -0.09 6.91 -17.40
CA ASN A 235 0.87 8.00 -17.45
C ASN A 235 1.34 8.40 -16.04
N THR A 236 2.39 9.21 -15.97
CA THR A 236 2.82 9.84 -14.73
C THR A 236 1.69 10.65 -14.12
N PHE A 237 1.49 10.51 -12.81
CA PHE A 237 0.52 11.32 -12.06
C PHE A 237 1.26 12.08 -10.97
N ARG A 238 1.38 13.40 -11.15
CA ARG A 238 2.25 14.25 -10.30
C ARG A 238 1.65 14.61 -8.95
N GLU A 239 0.34 14.54 -8.80
CA GLU A 239 -0.29 14.72 -7.49
C GLU A 239 0.03 13.50 -6.62
N PRO A 240 0.23 13.65 -5.30
CA PRO A 240 0.48 12.52 -4.41
C PRO A 240 -0.59 11.43 -4.56
N TRP A 241 -0.17 10.18 -4.73
CA TRP A 241 -1.11 9.06 -4.87
C TRP A 241 -0.56 7.75 -4.31
N GLU A 242 -1.46 6.83 -3.98
CA GLU A 242 -1.15 5.48 -3.51
C GLU A 242 -2.05 4.46 -4.19
N VAL A 243 -1.53 3.27 -4.41
CA VAL A 243 -2.30 2.11 -4.86
C VAL A 243 -2.18 0.98 -3.84
N PRO A 244 -3.31 0.43 -3.37
CA PRO A 244 -3.29 -0.74 -2.52
C PRO A 244 -3.19 -1.99 -3.43
N MET A 245 -2.42 -2.99 -3.00
CA MET A 245 -2.13 -4.20 -3.79
C MET A 245 -2.11 -5.43 -2.89
N THR A 246 -2.80 -6.50 -3.28
CA THR A 246 -2.75 -7.80 -2.58
C THR A 246 -1.55 -8.63 -3.03
N LEU A 247 -1.01 -9.49 -2.15
CA LEU A 247 -0.02 -10.50 -2.55
C LEU A 247 -0.66 -11.65 -3.34
N ASN A 248 -1.80 -12.16 -2.89
CA ASN A 248 -2.64 -13.11 -3.62
C ASN A 248 -3.88 -12.39 -4.19
N ASP A 249 -5.05 -13.03 -4.23
CA ASP A 249 -6.29 -12.43 -4.73
C ASP A 249 -7.23 -11.89 -3.64
N THR A 250 -6.79 -11.88 -2.39
CA THR A 250 -7.61 -11.48 -1.24
C THR A 250 -6.88 -10.50 -0.31
N TRP A 251 -7.65 -9.70 0.44
CA TRP A 251 -7.09 -8.80 1.45
C TRP A 251 -6.94 -9.54 2.79
N GLY A 252 -8.05 -10.02 3.34
CA GLY A 252 -8.04 -10.88 4.52
C GLY A 252 -7.57 -12.30 4.20
N TYR A 253 -7.09 -13.02 5.22
CA TYR A 253 -6.63 -14.40 5.07
C TYR A 253 -7.71 -15.30 4.46
N ARG A 254 -7.29 -16.11 3.49
CA ARG A 254 -8.14 -17.09 2.80
C ARG A 254 -7.35 -18.38 2.57
N SER A 255 -7.86 -19.49 3.10
CA SER A 255 -7.12 -20.75 3.17
C SER A 255 -7.00 -21.48 1.82
N ASP A 256 -7.85 -21.15 0.85
CA ASP A 256 -7.89 -21.75 -0.50
C ASP A 256 -7.34 -20.82 -1.60
N ASP A 257 -6.72 -19.67 -1.23
CA ASP A 257 -6.15 -18.70 -2.18
C ASP A 257 -4.62 -18.81 -2.28
N GLU A 258 -4.17 -19.72 -3.13
CA GLU A 258 -2.75 -19.94 -3.43
C GLU A 258 -2.25 -19.14 -4.65
N ARG A 259 -3.03 -18.17 -5.16
CA ARG A 259 -2.67 -17.37 -6.36
C ARG A 259 -1.73 -16.22 -6.03
N TRP A 260 -0.57 -16.57 -5.48
CA TRP A 260 0.46 -15.63 -5.06
C TRP A 260 1.16 -14.94 -6.24
N LYS A 261 1.36 -13.62 -6.13
CA LYS A 261 2.26 -12.87 -7.03
C LYS A 261 3.71 -13.25 -6.75
N SER A 262 4.53 -13.29 -7.80
CA SER A 262 5.97 -13.51 -7.64
C SER A 262 6.67 -12.29 -7.04
N PRO A 263 7.82 -12.46 -6.37
CA PRO A 263 8.68 -11.34 -5.97
C PRO A 263 9.06 -10.43 -7.14
N GLU A 264 9.31 -11.02 -8.32
CA GLU A 264 9.58 -10.30 -9.56
C GLU A 264 8.47 -9.29 -9.88
N ARG A 265 7.21 -9.75 -9.81
CA ARG A 265 6.06 -8.89 -10.06
C ARG A 265 6.01 -7.73 -9.06
N ILE A 266 6.27 -7.98 -7.78
CA ILE A 266 6.21 -6.95 -6.74
C ILE A 266 7.32 -5.90 -6.92
N ILE A 267 8.56 -6.32 -7.18
CA ILE A 267 9.69 -5.40 -7.40
C ILE A 267 9.43 -4.50 -8.61
N ARG A 268 9.00 -5.09 -9.75
CA ARG A 268 8.72 -4.32 -10.97
C ARG A 268 7.56 -3.34 -10.77
N LEU A 269 6.48 -3.77 -10.12
CA LEU A 269 5.37 -2.89 -9.76
C LEU A 269 5.82 -1.72 -8.88
N MET A 270 6.69 -1.99 -7.90
CA MET A 270 7.19 -0.96 -7.00
C MET A 270 7.98 0.12 -7.75
N ALA A 271 8.88 -0.29 -8.65
CA ALA A 271 9.64 0.63 -9.50
C ALA A 271 8.73 1.41 -10.47
N GLU A 272 7.77 0.74 -11.12
CA GLU A 272 6.79 1.40 -12.01
C GLU A 272 5.94 2.45 -11.26
N ILE A 273 5.46 2.11 -10.06
CA ILE A 273 4.64 3.00 -9.22
C ILE A 273 5.47 4.19 -8.76
N ALA A 274 6.68 3.97 -8.25
CA ALA A 274 7.60 5.03 -7.85
C ALA A 274 7.93 5.97 -9.03
N GLY A 275 8.21 5.39 -10.20
CA GLY A 275 8.51 6.12 -11.44
C GLY A 275 7.34 6.92 -12.00
N LYS A 276 6.10 6.61 -11.57
CA LYS A 276 4.88 7.38 -11.86
C LYS A 276 4.46 8.29 -10.70
N GLY A 277 5.27 8.38 -9.65
CA GLY A 277 5.09 9.28 -8.51
C GLY A 277 4.27 8.75 -7.34
N GLY A 278 3.86 7.48 -7.38
CA GLY A 278 2.97 6.90 -6.38
C GLY A 278 3.68 6.15 -5.26
N ASN A 279 2.88 5.73 -4.28
CA ASN A 279 3.22 4.78 -3.25
C ASN A 279 2.54 3.43 -3.50
N LEU A 280 3.28 2.34 -3.28
CA LEU A 280 2.74 0.98 -3.21
C LEU A 280 2.39 0.66 -1.75
N LEU A 281 1.13 0.35 -1.49
CA LEU A 281 0.64 -0.17 -0.22
C LEU A 281 0.33 -1.67 -0.37
N LEU A 282 1.29 -2.51 0.00
CA LEU A 282 1.25 -3.96 -0.24
C LEU A 282 0.62 -4.70 0.93
N ASN A 283 -0.37 -5.53 0.68
CA ASN A 283 -1.16 -6.20 1.69
C ASN A 283 -0.63 -7.58 2.12
N ILE A 284 -0.74 -7.85 3.41
CA ILE A 284 -0.71 -9.18 4.02
C ILE A 284 -2.02 -9.44 4.78
N GLY A 285 -2.45 -10.70 4.81
CA GLY A 285 -3.58 -11.17 5.62
C GLY A 285 -3.12 -12.25 6.60
N PRO A 286 -2.83 -11.91 7.87
CA PRO A 286 -2.52 -12.88 8.91
C PRO A 286 -3.64 -13.89 9.16
N ASP A 287 -3.29 -15.11 9.52
CA ASP A 287 -4.26 -16.14 9.92
C ASP A 287 -4.91 -15.85 11.28
N ALA A 288 -5.90 -16.66 11.68
CA ALA A 288 -6.60 -16.49 12.96
C ALA A 288 -5.70 -16.63 14.20
N LEU A 289 -4.53 -17.27 14.07
CA LEU A 289 -3.57 -17.43 15.16
C LEU A 289 -2.60 -16.24 15.25
N GLY A 290 -2.67 -15.29 14.32
CA GLY A 290 -1.76 -14.15 14.25
C GLY A 290 -0.46 -14.45 13.52
N THR A 291 -0.43 -15.47 12.68
CA THR A 291 0.75 -15.83 11.87
C THR A 291 0.66 -15.17 10.49
N ILE A 292 1.74 -14.49 10.06
CA ILE A 292 1.87 -14.09 8.64
C ILE A 292 2.04 -15.37 7.81
N PRO A 293 1.25 -15.60 6.75
CA PRO A 293 1.40 -16.76 5.89
C PRO A 293 2.82 -16.92 5.36
N GLU A 294 3.31 -18.15 5.28
CA GLU A 294 4.71 -18.44 4.95
C GLU A 294 5.07 -17.98 3.54
N GLU A 295 4.18 -18.13 2.57
CA GLU A 295 4.33 -17.62 1.21
C GLU A 295 4.45 -16.10 1.20
N SER A 296 3.69 -15.40 2.05
CA SER A 296 3.82 -13.95 2.20
C SER A 296 5.20 -13.58 2.73
N LYS A 297 5.70 -14.28 3.76
CA LYS A 297 7.06 -14.04 4.29
C LYS A 297 8.13 -14.28 3.22
N ASN A 298 8.07 -15.38 2.48
CA ASN A 298 9.04 -15.72 1.44
C ASN A 298 9.09 -14.68 0.32
N ILE A 299 7.92 -14.18 -0.12
CA ILE A 299 7.85 -13.10 -1.11
C ILE A 299 8.49 -11.83 -0.55
N LEU A 300 8.10 -11.44 0.65
CA LEU A 300 8.58 -10.19 1.27
C LEU A 300 10.07 -10.22 1.60
N LEU A 301 10.63 -11.37 1.98
CA LEU A 301 12.07 -11.56 2.18
C LEU A 301 12.85 -11.34 0.88
N THR A 302 12.38 -11.92 -0.22
CA THR A 302 13.01 -11.74 -1.54
C THR A 302 12.95 -10.28 -2.00
N VAL A 303 11.80 -9.63 -1.82
CA VAL A 303 11.64 -8.19 -2.10
C VAL A 303 12.59 -7.38 -1.22
N GLY A 304 12.65 -7.70 0.08
CA GLY A 304 13.52 -7.07 1.06
C GLY A 304 15.01 -7.17 0.74
N GLU A 305 15.48 -8.33 0.28
CA GLU A 305 16.84 -8.53 -0.22
C GLU A 305 17.17 -7.58 -1.37
N TRP A 306 16.24 -7.40 -2.32
CA TRP A 306 16.40 -6.43 -3.40
C TRP A 306 16.40 -5.00 -2.87
N MET A 307 15.48 -4.66 -1.94
CA MET A 307 15.39 -3.33 -1.33
C MET A 307 16.65 -2.94 -0.55
N ARG A 308 17.35 -3.88 0.07
CA ARG A 308 18.62 -3.59 0.77
C ARG A 308 19.71 -3.10 -0.17
N LYS A 309 19.73 -3.59 -1.41
CA LYS A 309 20.74 -3.23 -2.42
C LYS A 309 20.32 -2.04 -3.27
N ASN A 310 19.03 -1.96 -3.60
CA ASN A 310 18.51 -1.03 -4.59
C ASN A 310 17.54 0.00 -4.01
N GLY A 311 17.26 -0.01 -2.70
CA GLY A 311 16.19 0.82 -2.12
C GLY A 311 16.35 2.33 -2.32
N GLU A 312 17.56 2.85 -2.56
CA GLU A 312 17.74 4.27 -2.89
C GLU A 312 17.15 4.67 -4.25
N SER A 313 16.94 3.71 -5.17
CA SER A 313 16.22 3.97 -6.42
C SER A 313 14.70 3.98 -6.27
N ILE A 314 14.18 3.63 -5.08
CA ILE A 314 12.76 3.70 -4.77
C ILE A 314 12.49 4.83 -3.80
N TYR A 315 13.10 4.80 -2.61
CA TYR A 315 12.85 5.78 -1.55
C TYR A 315 13.31 7.18 -1.94
N ASP A 316 12.55 8.19 -1.49
CA ASP A 316 12.87 9.61 -1.75
C ASP A 316 13.13 9.93 -3.24
N THR A 317 12.34 9.30 -4.12
CA THR A 317 12.34 9.57 -5.56
C THR A 317 11.07 10.29 -6.03
N ASP A 318 11.17 10.89 -7.20
CA ASP A 318 10.11 11.55 -7.95
C ASP A 318 10.01 10.94 -9.36
N PRO A 319 8.85 11.10 -10.02
CA PRO A 319 8.72 10.69 -11.42
C PRO A 319 9.48 11.63 -12.35
N LEU A 320 9.73 11.18 -13.57
CA LEU A 320 10.30 12.00 -14.63
C LEU A 320 9.21 12.83 -15.35
N PRO A 321 9.59 13.91 -16.05
CA PRO A 321 8.76 14.48 -17.11
C PRO A 321 8.40 13.44 -18.19
N ASP A 322 7.30 13.67 -18.89
CA ASP A 322 6.90 12.79 -19.98
C ASP A 322 7.93 12.86 -21.12
N PHE A 323 8.31 11.69 -21.64
CA PHE A 323 9.16 11.61 -22.83
C PHE A 323 8.30 11.83 -24.09
N PRO A 324 8.84 12.50 -25.12
CA PRO A 324 8.14 12.71 -26.40
C PRO A 324 7.89 11.40 -27.14
N TYR A 325 8.76 10.42 -26.94
CA TYR A 325 8.66 9.09 -27.50
C TYR A 325 8.32 8.10 -26.41
N ARG A 326 7.58 7.06 -26.79
CA ARG A 326 7.52 5.84 -25.98
C ARG A 326 8.96 5.37 -25.81
N LEU A 327 9.47 5.47 -24.57
CA LEU A 327 10.68 4.77 -24.16
C LEU A 327 10.51 3.33 -24.66
N ASP A 328 11.48 2.77 -25.37
CA ASP A 328 11.37 1.41 -25.91
C ASP A 328 10.98 0.47 -24.75
N THR A 329 9.68 0.17 -24.64
CA THR A 329 9.04 -0.15 -23.34
C THR A 329 9.45 -1.48 -22.78
N ASP A 330 10.19 -2.24 -23.57
CA ASP A 330 10.61 -3.54 -23.14
C ASP A 330 11.72 -3.42 -22.10
N PHE A 331 12.55 -2.37 -22.02
CA PHE A 331 13.63 -2.41 -21.02
C PHE A 331 13.15 -2.28 -19.57
N GLY A 332 12.19 -1.40 -19.25
CA GLY A 332 11.77 -1.10 -17.88
C GLY A 332 11.32 0.35 -17.66
N CYS A 333 11.76 0.99 -16.57
CA CYS A 333 11.29 2.33 -16.18
C CYS A 333 12.39 3.20 -15.53
N PHE A 334 12.02 4.41 -15.11
CA PHE A 334 12.92 5.35 -14.43
C PHE A 334 12.32 5.86 -13.12
N THR A 335 13.18 6.15 -12.16
CA THR A 335 12.90 7.02 -11.03
C THR A 335 13.99 8.08 -10.92
N TRP A 336 13.68 9.22 -10.30
CA TRP A 336 14.62 10.33 -10.18
C TRP A 336 14.78 10.75 -8.73
N SER A 337 16.01 10.82 -8.23
CA SER A 337 16.27 11.24 -6.85
C SER A 337 15.67 12.62 -6.58
N ARG A 338 15.06 12.81 -5.41
CA ARG A 338 14.44 14.09 -5.04
C ARG A 338 15.44 15.23 -4.92
N ASP A 339 16.70 14.92 -4.63
CA ASP A 339 17.81 15.90 -4.62
C ASP A 339 18.29 16.30 -6.03
N ARG A 340 17.69 15.72 -7.07
CA ARG A 340 17.90 16.01 -8.50
C ARG A 340 19.26 15.61 -9.07
N LYS A 341 20.02 14.75 -8.39
CA LYS A 341 21.39 14.37 -8.80
C LYS A 341 21.52 13.01 -9.49
N LYS A 342 20.57 12.09 -9.28
CA LYS A 342 20.65 10.71 -9.76
C LYS A 342 19.39 10.32 -10.49
N LEU A 343 19.54 9.92 -11.75
CA LEU A 343 18.52 9.21 -12.51
C LEU A 343 18.75 7.70 -12.34
N TYR A 344 17.74 6.97 -11.88
CA TYR A 344 17.80 5.52 -11.76
C TYR A 344 17.06 4.87 -12.91
N MET A 345 17.78 4.05 -13.66
CA MET A 345 17.26 3.25 -14.76
C MET A 345 17.00 1.83 -14.28
N HIS A 346 15.73 1.46 -14.15
CA HIS A 346 15.29 0.13 -13.78
C HIS A 346 15.17 -0.75 -15.02
N ILE A 347 15.98 -1.78 -15.11
CA ILE A 347 16.10 -2.65 -16.29
C ILE A 347 15.49 -4.01 -15.95
N PHE A 348 14.21 -4.16 -16.32
CA PHE A 348 13.42 -5.38 -16.17
C PHE A 348 13.77 -6.40 -17.27
N ASN A 349 13.85 -5.97 -18.52
CA ASN A 349 14.28 -6.84 -19.61
C ASN A 349 15.67 -6.43 -20.09
N TYR A 350 16.65 -7.17 -19.59
CA TYR A 350 18.05 -6.95 -19.88
C TYR A 350 18.37 -7.32 -21.34
N PRO A 351 19.07 -6.48 -22.11
CA PRO A 351 19.43 -6.77 -23.50
C PRO A 351 20.47 -7.90 -23.57
N THR A 352 20.05 -9.12 -23.89
CA THR A 352 20.90 -10.31 -24.00
C THR A 352 21.57 -10.48 -25.37
N VAL A 353 21.24 -9.63 -26.34
CA VAL A 353 21.83 -9.66 -27.68
C VAL A 353 22.84 -8.49 -27.81
N PRO A 354 24.05 -8.73 -28.35
CA PRO A 354 25.00 -7.67 -28.63
C PRO A 354 24.37 -6.54 -29.46
N PRO A 355 24.64 -5.27 -29.13
CA PRO A 355 25.73 -4.81 -28.27
C PRO A 355 25.39 -4.65 -26.77
N HIS A 356 24.31 -5.28 -26.26
CA HIS A 356 23.86 -5.18 -24.86
C HIS A 356 23.63 -3.72 -24.42
N GLN A 357 22.95 -2.96 -25.29
CA GLN A 357 22.73 -1.53 -25.08
C GLN A 357 21.24 -1.22 -24.96
N ILE A 358 20.93 -0.18 -24.18
CA ILE A 358 19.62 0.45 -24.17
C ILE A 358 19.77 1.87 -24.71
N CYS A 359 18.82 2.29 -25.55
CA CYS A 359 18.78 3.62 -26.15
C CYS A 359 17.52 4.35 -25.68
N VAL A 360 17.72 5.51 -25.07
CA VAL A 360 16.67 6.39 -24.56
C VAL A 360 16.63 7.62 -25.44
N VAL A 361 15.48 7.89 -26.04
CA VAL A 361 15.30 9.00 -26.99
C VAL A 361 14.57 10.15 -26.31
N GLY A 362 15.04 11.37 -26.53
CA GLY A 362 14.42 12.60 -26.03
C GLY A 362 14.92 13.07 -24.66
N LEU A 363 16.01 12.51 -24.11
CA LEU A 363 16.65 13.08 -22.90
C LEU A 363 17.62 14.20 -23.29
N GLU A 364 17.28 15.45 -22.99
CA GLU A 364 18.12 16.63 -23.26
C GLU A 364 19.14 16.89 -22.16
N THR A 365 18.76 16.66 -20.91
CA THR A 365 19.64 16.88 -19.76
C THR A 365 20.92 16.09 -19.92
N LYS A 366 22.06 16.77 -19.72
CA LYS A 366 23.37 16.15 -19.79
C LYS A 366 23.53 15.10 -18.70
N VAL A 367 24.05 13.96 -19.10
CA VAL A 367 24.37 12.86 -18.19
C VAL A 367 25.86 12.79 -17.94
N GLY A 368 26.20 12.53 -16.68
CA GLY A 368 27.56 12.29 -16.21
C GLY A 368 27.89 10.81 -16.20
N LYS A 369 28.53 10.37 -15.10
CA LYS A 369 28.93 8.97 -14.92
C LYS A 369 27.71 8.07 -14.72
N ALA A 370 27.81 6.82 -15.19
CA ALA A 370 26.83 5.79 -14.91
C ALA A 370 27.47 4.56 -14.26
N TYR A 371 26.74 3.87 -13.38
CA TYR A 371 27.22 2.67 -12.69
C TYR A 371 26.06 1.76 -12.25
N LEU A 372 26.34 0.47 -12.07
CA LEU A 372 25.39 -0.47 -11.46
C LEU A 372 25.20 -0.10 -9.98
N LEU A 373 23.95 0.07 -9.53
CA LEU A 373 23.65 0.46 -8.15
C LEU A 373 24.17 -0.58 -7.14
N GLU A 374 23.97 -1.86 -7.43
CA GLU A 374 24.34 -2.94 -6.50
C GLU A 374 25.86 -3.09 -6.30
N THR A 375 26.67 -2.81 -7.33
CA THR A 375 28.12 -3.12 -7.31
C THR A 375 29.01 -1.89 -7.38
N GLY A 376 28.49 -0.73 -7.79
CA GLY A 376 29.27 0.46 -8.10
C GLY A 376 30.13 0.35 -9.36
N GLU A 377 30.00 -0.75 -10.12
CA GLU A 377 30.73 -0.96 -11.36
C GLU A 377 30.29 0.07 -12.41
N GLU A 378 31.26 0.81 -12.95
CA GLU A 378 31.01 1.82 -13.97
C GLU A 378 30.53 1.18 -15.28
N VAL A 379 29.49 1.78 -15.88
CA VAL A 379 28.95 1.34 -17.17
C VAL A 379 29.08 2.46 -18.19
N MET A 380 29.30 2.09 -19.45
CA MET A 380 29.48 3.09 -20.50
C MET A 380 28.13 3.78 -20.80
N CYS A 381 28.07 5.09 -20.54
CA CYS A 381 26.94 5.95 -20.88
C CYS A 381 27.41 7.11 -21.75
N TRP A 382 26.66 7.42 -22.80
CA TRP A 382 26.97 8.55 -23.68
C TRP A 382 25.71 9.12 -24.32
N GLN A 383 25.77 10.40 -24.69
CA GLN A 383 24.72 11.09 -25.41
C GLN A 383 25.18 11.49 -26.82
N THR A 384 24.25 11.42 -27.76
CA THR A 384 24.41 11.85 -29.15
C THR A 384 23.18 12.65 -29.57
N TYR A 385 23.35 13.54 -30.56
CA TYR A 385 22.25 14.25 -31.21
C TYR A 385 22.16 13.80 -32.68
N GLU A 386 21.03 13.21 -33.07
CA GLU A 386 20.79 12.73 -34.44
C GLU A 386 20.14 13.83 -35.28
N THR A 387 20.97 14.57 -36.00
CA THR A 387 20.55 15.74 -36.81
C THR A 387 19.50 15.40 -37.88
N ALA A 388 19.52 14.18 -38.42
CA ALA A 388 18.57 13.77 -39.47
C ALA A 388 17.13 13.62 -38.95
N ARG A 389 16.94 13.41 -37.65
CA ARG A 389 15.64 13.26 -37.00
C ARG A 389 15.36 14.32 -35.96
N ASP A 390 16.31 15.22 -35.71
CA ASP A 390 16.28 16.18 -34.61
C ASP A 390 16.02 15.47 -33.28
N GLU A 391 16.83 14.47 -32.91
CA GLU A 391 16.58 13.64 -31.72
C GLU A 391 17.78 13.58 -30.77
N HIS A 392 17.56 13.86 -29.49
CA HIS A 392 18.53 13.52 -28.44
C HIS A 392 18.49 12.02 -28.14
N ARG A 393 19.64 11.36 -28.05
CA ARG A 393 19.75 9.93 -27.68
C ARG A 393 20.77 9.73 -26.58
N MET A 394 20.35 9.16 -25.46
CA MET A 394 21.24 8.59 -24.44
C MET A 394 21.36 7.09 -24.66
N ARG A 395 22.57 6.56 -24.60
CA ARG A 395 22.84 5.12 -24.65
C ARG A 395 23.54 4.68 -23.38
N VAL A 396 23.15 3.52 -22.87
CA VAL A 396 23.81 2.81 -21.78
C VAL A 396 24.19 1.43 -22.30
N ARG A 397 25.48 1.08 -22.24
CA ARG A 397 25.98 -0.25 -22.59
C ARG A 397 26.27 -1.02 -21.32
N LEU A 398 25.62 -2.15 -21.18
CA LEU A 398 25.71 -2.98 -19.98
C LEU A 398 26.94 -3.91 -20.05
N PRO A 399 27.59 -4.19 -18.91
CA PRO A 399 28.89 -4.85 -18.88
C PRO A 399 28.84 -6.36 -19.14
N TYR A 400 27.67 -6.99 -19.00
CA TYR A 400 27.51 -8.44 -19.04
C TYR A 400 26.54 -8.90 -20.14
N PRO A 401 26.67 -10.14 -20.63
CA PRO A 401 25.68 -10.75 -21.53
C PRO A 401 24.40 -11.19 -20.80
N THR A 402 24.42 -11.21 -19.47
CA THR A 402 23.32 -11.61 -18.59
C THR A 402 23.12 -10.59 -17.49
N ALA A 403 21.87 -10.41 -17.05
CA ALA A 403 21.54 -9.47 -16.00
C ALA A 403 22.24 -9.82 -14.67
N PRO A 404 22.94 -8.87 -14.01
CA PRO A 404 23.41 -9.04 -12.62
C PRO A 404 22.26 -9.39 -11.69
N ASN A 405 21.10 -8.77 -11.91
CA ASN A 405 19.84 -9.08 -11.26
C ASN A 405 18.77 -9.33 -12.33
N ALA A 406 18.26 -10.56 -12.41
CA ALA A 406 17.29 -10.97 -13.44
C ALA A 406 15.89 -10.34 -13.26
N ILE A 407 15.57 -9.86 -12.05
CA ILE A 407 14.28 -9.23 -11.77
C ILE A 407 14.28 -7.76 -12.22
N ASP A 408 15.25 -7.01 -11.70
CA ASP A 408 15.45 -5.59 -11.97
C ASP A 408 16.93 -5.23 -11.69
N THR A 409 17.67 -4.95 -12.77
CA THR A 409 19.02 -4.39 -12.68
C THR A 409 18.94 -2.86 -12.71
N VAL A 410 19.44 -2.21 -11.65
CA VAL A 410 19.39 -0.74 -11.56
C VAL A 410 20.73 -0.12 -11.97
N VAL A 411 20.69 0.76 -12.97
CA VAL A 411 21.81 1.63 -13.34
C VAL A 411 21.55 3.03 -12.78
N VAL A 412 22.50 3.58 -12.03
CA VAL A 412 22.52 4.99 -11.63
C VAL A 412 23.18 5.79 -12.73
N ILE A 413 22.58 6.92 -13.08
CA ILE A 413 23.11 7.90 -14.03
C ILE A 413 23.16 9.24 -13.31
N GLU A 414 24.35 9.81 -13.15
CA GLU A 414 24.50 11.15 -12.57
C GLU A 414 23.98 12.19 -13.55
N VAL A 415 23.24 13.19 -13.05
CA VAL A 415 22.69 14.28 -13.86
C VAL A 415 23.08 15.62 -13.27
N GLU A 416 23.38 16.59 -14.15
CA GLU A 416 23.92 17.90 -13.77
C GLU A 416 22.84 18.95 -13.44
N ASP A 417 21.60 18.72 -13.84
CA ASP A 417 20.47 19.66 -13.75
C ASP A 417 19.14 18.89 -13.71
N ASP A 418 18.03 19.62 -13.57
CA ASP A 418 16.69 19.08 -13.70
C ASP A 418 16.51 18.32 -15.03
N ILE A 419 15.77 17.20 -14.99
CA ILE A 419 15.48 16.40 -16.18
C ILE A 419 14.62 17.22 -17.15
N LYS A 420 15.14 17.41 -18.36
CA LYS A 420 14.50 18.04 -19.51
C LYS A 420 14.36 16.97 -20.58
N THR A 421 13.11 16.76 -20.99
CA THR A 421 12.77 15.90 -22.12
C THR A 421 12.43 16.77 -23.32
N GLN A 422 12.82 16.30 -24.49
CA GLN A 422 12.57 16.97 -25.75
C GLN A 422 11.06 17.12 -25.98
N THR A 423 10.64 18.27 -26.52
CA THR A 423 9.26 18.51 -26.94
C THR A 423 9.08 18.16 -28.40
N LEU A 424 7.94 17.55 -28.76
CA LEU A 424 7.53 17.30 -30.14
C LEU A 424 7.06 18.56 -30.86
#